data_AF-A0A357V1M3-F1
#
_entry.id   AF-A0A357V1M3-F1
#
_cell.length_a   1.000
_cell.length_b   1.000
_cell.length_c   1.000
_cell.angle_alpha   90.00
_cell.angle_beta   90.00
_cell.angle_gamma   90.00
#
_symmetry.space_group_name_H-M   'P 1'
#
loop_
_entity.id
_entity.type
_entity.pdbx_description
1 polymer ?
#
loop_
_entity_poly.entity_id
_entity_poly.type
_entity_poly.pdbx_seq_one_letter_code
_entity_poly.pdbx_strand_id
1 'polypeptide(L)'
;GWWDWLTPFSIVTGLALVAGYMLLGATWLVMKTEGDLRARARDMAERAAIVTLLLIGGVSLATPYLNPVYLERWFTGPTAAFSLIVPSLVVICVWRIFQGLRDGNDAQPFLAALGLFVLCYIGIGISFYPYMVPPGITIWDAAAPDESLGFLLVGAAVLLPVILGYTAYAYWVFRGKVDPSEGYH
;
A
#
# COMPACT_ATOMS: atom_id res chain seq x y z
N GLY A 1 4.81 7.94 -29.10
CA GLY A 1 4.96 9.40 -29.05
C GLY A 1 4.88 9.92 -27.63
N TRP A 2 4.83 11.25 -27.45
CA TRP A 2 4.84 11.90 -26.12
C TRP A 2 3.73 11.40 -25.16
N TRP A 3 2.62 10.91 -25.69
CA TRP A 3 1.45 10.47 -24.92
C TRP A 3 1.42 8.97 -24.61
N ASP A 4 2.48 8.21 -24.91
CA ASP A 4 2.48 6.75 -24.73
C ASP A 4 2.33 6.31 -23.26
N TRP A 5 2.62 7.20 -22.31
CA TRP A 5 2.41 6.96 -20.87
C TRP A 5 0.94 7.06 -20.45
N LEU A 6 0.10 7.76 -21.23
CA LEU A 6 -1.32 7.99 -20.92
C LEU A 6 -2.18 6.88 -21.53
N THR A 7 -2.18 5.72 -20.87
CA THR A 7 -3.01 4.57 -21.25
C THR A 7 -4.22 4.43 -20.33
N PRO A 8 -5.30 3.73 -20.75
CA PRO A 8 -6.40 3.39 -19.86
C PRO A 8 -5.93 2.67 -18.59
N PHE A 9 -4.93 1.79 -18.70
CA PHE A 9 -4.33 1.11 -17.56
C PHE A 9 -3.63 2.09 -16.61
N SER A 10 -2.85 3.04 -17.13
CA SER A 10 -2.20 4.08 -16.33
C SER A 10 -3.23 4.96 -15.59
N ILE A 11 -4.34 5.30 -16.25
CA ILE A 11 -5.43 6.09 -15.64
C ILE A 11 -6.10 5.31 -14.51
N VAL A 12 -6.47 4.05 -14.75
CA VAL A 12 -7.09 3.19 -13.72
C VAL A 12 -6.14 3.00 -12.53
N THR A 13 -4.85 2.79 -12.79
CA THR A 13 -3.82 2.68 -11.74
C THR A 13 -3.69 3.98 -10.94
N GLY A 14 -3.72 5.14 -11.61
CA GLY A 14 -3.71 6.44 -10.94
C GLY A 14 -4.95 6.65 -10.06
N LEU A 15 -6.14 6.30 -10.55
CA LEU A 15 -7.38 6.34 -9.77
C LEU A 15 -7.34 5.37 -8.58
N ALA A 16 -6.76 4.19 -8.76
CA ALA A 16 -6.58 3.20 -7.69
C ALA A 16 -5.72 3.76 -6.56
N LEU A 17 -4.64 4.47 -6.90
CA LEU A 17 -3.76 5.12 -5.93
C LEU A 17 -4.49 6.21 -5.14
N VAL A 18 -5.24 7.09 -5.83
CA VAL A 18 -6.03 8.14 -5.19
C VAL A 18 -7.09 7.55 -4.26
N ALA A 19 -7.82 6.52 -4.70
CA ALA A 19 -8.80 5.81 -3.87
C ALA A 19 -8.16 5.18 -2.63
N GLY A 20 -7.01 4.52 -2.80
CA GLY A 20 -6.30 3.91 -1.69
C GLY A 20 -5.77 4.95 -0.69
N TYR A 21 -5.29 6.10 -1.15
CA TYR A 21 -4.90 7.19 -0.25
C TYR A 21 -6.09 7.80 0.49
N MET A 22 -7.26 7.89 -0.17
CA MET A 22 -8.50 8.24 0.53
C MET A 22 -8.85 7.21 1.62
N LEU A 23 -8.66 5.92 1.36
CA LEU A 23 -8.87 4.87 2.36
C LEU A 23 -7.91 5.00 3.56
N LEU A 24 -6.61 5.17 3.32
CA LEU A 24 -5.61 5.37 4.38
C LEU A 24 -5.91 6.63 5.19
N GLY A 25 -6.25 7.74 4.52
CA GLY A 25 -6.62 8.99 5.19
C GLY A 25 -7.91 8.87 6.00
N ALA A 26 -8.95 8.25 5.46
CA ALA A 26 -10.22 8.07 6.16
C ALA A 26 -10.08 7.15 7.37
N THR A 27 -9.40 6.02 7.24
CA THR A 27 -9.14 5.11 8.38
C THR A 27 -8.21 5.73 9.42
N TRP A 28 -7.26 6.59 9.02
CA TRP A 28 -6.46 7.41 9.94
C TRP A 28 -7.34 8.40 10.72
N LEU A 29 -8.27 9.09 10.04
CA LEU A 29 -9.22 9.99 10.70
C LEU A 29 -10.12 9.24 11.68
N VAL A 30 -10.60 8.05 11.33
CA VAL A 30 -11.34 7.18 12.28
C VAL A 30 -10.50 6.91 13.53
N MET A 31 -9.20 6.66 13.36
CA MET A 31 -8.28 6.41 14.48
C MET A 31 -8.04 7.64 15.37
N LYS A 32 -8.02 8.84 14.78
CA LYS A 32 -7.60 10.08 15.45
C LYS A 32 -8.72 11.01 15.90
N THR A 33 -9.96 10.78 15.48
CA THR A 33 -11.08 11.68 15.77
C THR A 33 -12.17 11.03 16.62
N GLU A 34 -13.07 11.84 17.15
CA GLU A 34 -14.22 11.44 17.96
C GLU A 34 -15.54 12.05 17.46
N GLY A 35 -16.66 11.60 18.04
CA GLY A 35 -18.00 12.12 17.76
C GLY A 35 -18.41 12.05 16.29
N ASP A 36 -19.06 13.12 15.82
CA ASP A 36 -19.62 13.22 14.48
C ASP A 36 -18.57 13.12 13.37
N LEU A 37 -17.36 13.66 13.61
CA LEU A 37 -16.27 13.61 12.63
C LEU A 37 -15.80 12.18 12.41
N ARG A 38 -15.67 11.40 13.50
CA ARG A 38 -15.34 9.97 13.42
C ARG A 38 -16.41 9.18 12.67
N ALA A 39 -17.70 9.48 12.90
CA ALA A 39 -18.80 8.83 12.18
C ALA A 39 -18.72 9.09 10.67
N ARG A 40 -18.53 10.35 10.26
CA ARG A 40 -18.35 10.71 8.84
C ARG A 40 -17.10 10.07 8.23
N ALA A 41 -16.00 10.01 8.98
CA ALA A 41 -14.78 9.35 8.55
C ALA A 41 -14.97 7.85 8.33
N ARG A 42 -15.80 7.17 9.15
CA ARG A 42 -16.15 5.75 8.96
C ARG A 42 -16.94 5.54 7.66
N ASP A 43 -17.93 6.36 7.39
CA ASP A 43 -18.72 6.28 6.14
C ASP A 43 -17.84 6.50 4.90
N MET A 44 -16.91 7.46 4.98
CA MET A 44 -15.91 7.70 3.93
C MET A 44 -14.95 6.52 3.78
N ALA A 45 -14.49 5.93 4.88
CA ALA A 45 -13.58 4.79 4.88
C ALA A 45 -14.24 3.56 4.24
N GLU A 46 -15.52 3.30 4.51
CA GLU A 46 -16.24 2.17 3.90
C GLU A 46 -16.36 2.33 2.38
N ARG A 47 -16.76 3.52 1.92
CA ARG A 47 -16.85 3.83 0.48
C ARG A 47 -15.48 3.76 -0.19
N ALA A 48 -14.46 4.35 0.43
CA ALA A 48 -13.09 4.33 -0.08
C ALA A 48 -12.54 2.90 -0.13
N ALA A 49 -12.85 2.05 0.86
CA ALA A 49 -12.46 0.64 0.87
C ALA A 49 -13.05 -0.10 -0.32
N ILE A 50 -14.37 0.04 -0.56
CA ILE A 50 -15.04 -0.61 -1.69
C ILE A 50 -14.42 -0.16 -3.02
N VAL A 51 -14.26 1.15 -3.23
CA VAL A 51 -13.68 1.69 -4.48
C VAL A 51 -12.24 1.20 -4.67
N THR A 52 -11.43 1.23 -3.60
CA THR A 52 -10.04 0.75 -3.65
C THR A 52 -9.98 -0.72 -4.04
N LEU A 53 -10.86 -1.56 -3.49
CA LEU A 53 -10.87 -2.99 -3.79
C LEU A 53 -11.35 -3.30 -5.20
N LEU A 54 -12.36 -2.58 -5.69
CA LEU A 54 -12.78 -2.70 -7.09
C LEU A 54 -11.66 -2.32 -8.04
N LEU A 55 -10.92 -1.25 -7.75
CA LEU A 55 -9.80 -0.80 -8.60
C LEU A 55 -8.59 -1.73 -8.51
N ILE A 56 -8.21 -2.21 -7.32
CA ILE A 56 -7.16 -3.23 -7.15
C ILE A 56 -7.54 -4.51 -7.89
N GLY A 57 -8.79 -4.97 -7.75
CA GLY A 57 -9.31 -6.12 -8.47
C GLY A 57 -9.25 -5.92 -9.99
N GLY A 58 -9.67 -4.76 -10.48
CA GLY A 58 -9.59 -4.40 -11.89
C GLY A 58 -8.15 -4.38 -12.42
N VAL A 59 -7.21 -3.76 -11.70
CA VAL A 59 -5.78 -3.76 -12.06
C VAL A 59 -5.22 -5.18 -12.04
N SER A 60 -5.54 -5.98 -11.03
CA SER A 60 -5.05 -7.35 -10.90
C SER A 60 -5.57 -8.25 -12.01
N LEU A 61 -6.83 -8.08 -12.42
CA LEU A 61 -7.42 -8.80 -13.56
C LEU A 61 -6.86 -8.32 -14.90
N ALA A 62 -6.54 -7.03 -15.04
CA ALA A 62 -5.97 -6.45 -16.25
C ALA A 62 -4.49 -6.82 -16.44
N THR A 63 -3.74 -6.99 -15.36
CA THR A 63 -2.28 -7.22 -15.37
C THR A 63 -1.85 -8.43 -16.22
N PRO A 64 -2.51 -9.60 -16.15
CA PRO A 64 -2.25 -10.74 -17.04
C PRO A 64 -2.30 -10.43 -18.54
N TYR A 65 -3.17 -9.51 -18.95
CA TYR A 65 -3.34 -9.14 -20.35
C TYR A 65 -2.25 -8.19 -20.84
N LEU A 66 -1.47 -7.59 -19.94
CA LEU A 66 -0.33 -6.73 -20.31
C LEU A 66 0.90 -7.56 -20.69
N ASN A 67 1.18 -8.63 -19.96
CA ASN A 67 2.28 -9.52 -20.27
C ASN A 67 2.05 -10.93 -19.68
N PRO A 68 2.06 -11.99 -20.51
CA PRO A 68 1.92 -13.38 -20.05
C PRO A 68 2.98 -13.80 -19.02
N VAL A 69 4.18 -13.20 -19.07
CA VAL A 69 5.29 -13.47 -18.15
C VAL A 69 4.90 -13.15 -16.70
N TYR A 70 4.00 -12.20 -16.47
CA TYR A 70 3.51 -11.91 -15.12
C TYR A 70 2.75 -13.10 -14.55
N LEU A 71 1.84 -13.72 -15.32
CA LEU A 71 1.14 -14.92 -14.85
C LEU A 71 2.10 -16.07 -14.57
N GLU A 72 3.07 -16.30 -15.45
CA GLU A 72 4.04 -17.38 -15.27
C GLU A 72 4.79 -17.24 -13.93
N ARG A 73 5.19 -16.02 -13.55
CA ARG A 73 5.86 -15.77 -12.25
C ARG A 73 5.02 -16.13 -11.04
N TRP A 74 3.70 -15.93 -11.14
CA TRP A 74 2.78 -16.23 -10.06
C TRP A 74 2.42 -17.70 -9.95
N PHE A 75 2.45 -18.46 -11.06
CA PHE A 75 1.91 -19.83 -11.10
C PHE A 75 2.95 -20.92 -11.40
N THR A 76 4.20 -20.57 -11.67
CA THR A 76 5.26 -21.54 -11.98
C THR A 76 6.38 -21.56 -10.93
N GLY A 77 6.95 -22.75 -10.69
CA GLY A 77 8.12 -22.91 -9.83
C GLY A 77 7.86 -22.62 -8.33
N PRO A 78 8.90 -22.25 -7.56
CA PRO A 78 8.80 -22.03 -6.12
C PRO A 78 7.98 -20.78 -5.74
N THR A 79 7.85 -19.80 -6.65
CA THR A 79 7.04 -18.59 -6.43
C THR A 79 5.54 -18.87 -6.50
N ALA A 80 5.13 -20.04 -7.00
CA ALA A 80 3.72 -20.46 -7.03
C ALA A 80 3.05 -20.44 -5.65
N ALA A 81 3.79 -20.67 -4.56
CA ALA A 81 3.27 -20.57 -3.21
C ALA A 81 2.67 -19.17 -2.89
N PHE A 82 3.22 -18.10 -3.51
CA PHE A 82 2.73 -16.74 -3.30
C PHE A 82 1.35 -16.49 -3.91
N SER A 83 0.95 -17.25 -4.94
CA SER A 83 -0.40 -17.17 -5.52
C SER A 83 -1.51 -17.58 -4.55
N LEU A 84 -1.18 -18.34 -3.51
CA LEU A 84 -2.13 -18.68 -2.45
C LEU A 84 -1.96 -17.74 -1.26
N ILE A 85 -0.72 -17.46 -0.85
CA ILE A 85 -0.42 -16.66 0.34
C ILE A 85 -0.88 -15.22 0.16
N VAL A 86 -0.49 -14.54 -0.92
CA VAL A 86 -0.76 -13.10 -1.08
C VAL A 86 -2.26 -12.83 -1.20
N PRO A 87 -3.04 -13.51 -2.08
CA PRO A 87 -4.49 -13.30 -2.13
C PRO A 87 -5.19 -13.63 -0.81
N SER A 88 -4.74 -14.66 -0.09
CA SER A 88 -5.30 -15.01 1.22
C SER A 88 -5.06 -13.90 2.25
N LEU A 89 -3.85 -13.33 2.30
CA LEU A 89 -3.55 -12.18 3.15
C LEU A 89 -4.32 -10.93 2.75
N VAL A 90 -4.56 -10.72 1.44
CA VAL A 90 -5.42 -9.64 0.94
C VAL A 90 -6.85 -9.83 1.46
N VAL A 91 -7.42 -11.02 1.34
CA VAL A 91 -8.76 -11.33 1.87
C VAL A 91 -8.84 -11.10 3.37
N ILE A 92 -7.80 -11.49 4.12
CA ILE A 92 -7.72 -11.23 5.56
C ILE A 92 -7.69 -9.71 5.86
N CYS A 93 -6.88 -8.93 5.13
CA CYS A 93 -6.81 -7.48 5.32
C CYS A 93 -8.16 -6.83 5.01
N VAL A 94 -8.79 -7.21 3.90
CA VAL A 94 -10.13 -6.74 3.51
C VAL A 94 -11.15 -7.03 4.59
N TRP A 95 -11.18 -8.28 5.05
CA TRP A 95 -12.09 -8.68 6.12
C TRP A 95 -11.85 -7.87 7.39
N ARG A 96 -10.57 -7.66 7.78
CA ARG A 96 -10.21 -6.87 8.97
C ARG A 96 -10.57 -5.38 8.84
N ILE A 97 -10.51 -4.80 7.64
CA ILE A 97 -10.96 -3.43 7.37
C ILE A 97 -12.46 -3.32 7.66
N PHE A 98 -13.29 -4.12 7.00
CA PHE A 98 -14.74 -4.04 7.16
C PHE A 98 -15.20 -4.48 8.55
N GLN A 99 -14.58 -5.50 9.14
CA GLN A 99 -14.85 -5.90 10.52
C GLN A 99 -14.56 -4.75 11.49
N GLY A 100 -13.36 -4.15 11.42
CA GLY A 100 -13.00 -3.05 12.32
C GLY A 100 -13.90 -1.83 12.14
N LEU A 101 -14.27 -1.52 10.89
CA LEU A 101 -15.21 -0.45 10.58
C LEU A 101 -16.62 -0.72 11.09
N ARG A 102 -17.06 -1.98 11.27
CA ARG A 102 -18.38 -2.33 11.83
C ARG A 102 -18.37 -2.40 13.36
N ASP A 103 -17.37 -3.07 13.91
CA ASP A 103 -17.23 -3.34 15.35
C ASP A 103 -16.81 -2.09 16.17
N GLY A 104 -16.54 -0.97 15.49
CA GLY A 104 -16.15 0.29 16.13
C GLY A 104 -14.70 0.31 16.61
N ASN A 105 -13.85 -0.58 16.08
CA ASN A 105 -12.43 -0.57 16.35
C ASN A 105 -11.72 0.49 15.49
N ASP A 106 -11.00 1.39 16.15
CA ASP A 106 -10.46 2.59 15.52
C ASP A 106 -9.09 2.39 14.84
N ALA A 107 -8.23 1.55 15.39
CA ALA A 107 -6.88 1.34 14.85
C ALA A 107 -6.82 0.18 13.84
N GLN A 108 -7.65 -0.85 14.03
CA GLN A 108 -7.63 -2.05 13.20
C GLN A 108 -7.83 -1.77 11.70
N PRO A 109 -8.82 -0.94 11.27
CA PRO A 109 -9.01 -0.65 9.85
C PRO A 109 -7.79 0.00 9.20
N PHE A 110 -7.12 0.89 9.92
CA PHE A 110 -5.93 1.58 9.43
C PHE A 110 -4.75 0.61 9.25
N LEU A 111 -4.48 -0.24 10.26
CA LEU A 111 -3.41 -1.25 10.16
C LEU A 111 -3.68 -2.28 9.06
N ALA A 112 -4.93 -2.69 8.89
CA ALA A 112 -5.31 -3.61 7.83
C ALA A 112 -5.22 -2.96 6.44
N ALA A 113 -5.55 -1.66 6.30
CA ALA A 113 -5.32 -0.91 5.08
C ALA A 113 -3.82 -0.77 4.76
N LEU A 114 -2.97 -0.51 5.76
CA LEU A 114 -1.52 -0.50 5.57
C LEU A 114 -1.00 -1.87 5.09
N GLY A 115 -1.48 -2.95 5.71
CA GLY A 115 -1.17 -4.32 5.30
C GLY A 115 -1.59 -4.60 3.85
N LEU A 116 -2.78 -4.17 3.44
CA LEU A 116 -3.25 -4.27 2.06
C LEU A 116 -2.30 -3.58 1.08
N PHE A 117 -1.83 -2.38 1.39
CA PHE A 117 -0.87 -1.66 0.56
C PHE A 117 0.49 -2.36 0.47
N VAL A 118 1.02 -2.86 1.58
CA VAL A 118 2.26 -3.65 1.60
C VAL A 118 2.11 -4.89 0.70
N LEU A 119 0.98 -5.58 0.76
CA LEU A 119 0.70 -6.73 -0.09
C LEU A 119 0.63 -6.36 -1.58
N CYS A 120 0.05 -5.20 -1.93
CA CYS A 120 0.08 -4.70 -3.31
C CYS A 120 1.52 -4.46 -3.79
N TYR A 121 2.38 -3.85 -2.97
CA TYR A 121 3.80 -3.65 -3.32
C TYR A 121 4.56 -4.97 -3.45
N ILE A 122 4.29 -5.95 -2.57
CA ILE A 122 4.84 -7.31 -2.70
C ILE A 122 4.40 -7.94 -4.02
N GLY A 123 3.12 -7.78 -4.39
CA GLY A 123 2.59 -8.30 -5.65
C GLY A 123 3.26 -7.69 -6.88
N ILE A 124 3.54 -6.39 -6.85
CA ILE A 124 4.35 -5.71 -7.89
C ILE A 124 5.77 -6.30 -7.91
N GLY A 125 6.41 -6.47 -6.75
CA GLY A 125 7.75 -7.04 -6.63
C GLY A 125 7.86 -8.43 -7.24
N ILE A 126 6.92 -9.34 -6.91
CA ILE A 126 6.85 -10.69 -7.51
C ILE A 126 6.65 -10.60 -9.03
N SER A 127 5.77 -9.69 -9.47
CA SER A 127 5.46 -9.54 -10.88
C SER A 127 6.62 -8.98 -11.68
N PHE A 128 7.46 -8.11 -11.11
CA PHE A 128 8.50 -7.38 -11.84
C PHE A 128 9.89 -8.00 -11.70
N TYR A 129 10.22 -8.63 -10.55
CA TYR A 129 11.52 -9.28 -10.34
C TYR A 129 11.88 -10.28 -11.45
N PRO A 130 13.10 -10.26 -12.00
CA PRO A 130 14.28 -9.45 -11.63
C PRO A 130 14.40 -8.13 -12.41
N TYR A 131 13.33 -7.65 -13.04
CA TYR A 131 13.33 -6.44 -13.86
C TYR A 131 12.99 -5.21 -13.05
N MET A 132 13.79 -4.15 -13.19
CA MET A 132 13.47 -2.82 -12.68
C MET A 132 12.54 -2.10 -13.67
N VAL A 133 12.81 -2.22 -14.97
CA VAL A 133 11.95 -1.72 -16.06
C VAL A 133 11.65 -2.88 -17.00
N PRO A 134 10.51 -3.57 -16.82
CA PRO A 134 10.17 -4.72 -17.66
C PRO A 134 9.96 -4.35 -19.14
N PRO A 135 10.32 -5.23 -20.08
CA PRO A 135 11.18 -6.42 -19.92
C PRO A 135 12.66 -6.13 -20.16
N GLY A 136 13.07 -4.86 -20.32
CA GLY A 136 14.36 -4.52 -20.93
C GLY A 136 15.53 -4.33 -19.96
N ILE A 137 15.26 -3.94 -18.71
CA ILE A 137 16.33 -3.58 -17.75
C ILE A 137 16.16 -4.37 -16.45
N THR A 138 17.16 -5.18 -16.14
CA THR A 138 17.23 -5.94 -14.88
C THR A 138 17.71 -5.07 -13.72
N ILE A 139 17.53 -5.56 -12.49
CA ILE A 139 18.08 -4.92 -11.29
C ILE A 139 19.61 -4.80 -11.33
N TRP A 140 20.29 -5.67 -12.07
CA TRP A 140 21.74 -5.65 -12.23
C TRP A 140 22.19 -4.66 -13.31
N ASP A 141 21.42 -4.55 -14.40
CA ASP A 141 21.69 -3.53 -15.42
C ASP A 141 21.45 -2.11 -14.90
N ALA A 142 20.48 -1.94 -13.99
CA ALA A 142 20.16 -0.66 -13.36
C ALA A 142 21.02 -0.34 -12.13
N ALA A 143 21.89 -1.27 -11.69
CA ALA A 143 22.68 -1.09 -10.48
C ALA A 143 23.79 -0.05 -10.68
N ALA A 144 23.99 0.79 -9.65
CA ALA A 144 25.19 1.64 -9.57
C ALA A 144 26.44 0.79 -9.27
N PRO A 145 27.66 1.31 -9.48
CA PRO A 145 28.88 0.63 -9.07
C PRO A 145 28.89 0.24 -7.59
N ASP A 146 29.47 -0.90 -7.26
CA ASP A 146 29.47 -1.50 -5.92
C ASP A 146 29.97 -0.55 -4.83
N GLU A 147 30.98 0.27 -5.12
CA GLU A 147 31.51 1.27 -4.19
C GLU A 147 30.45 2.32 -3.81
N SER A 148 29.68 2.80 -4.79
CA SER A 148 28.60 3.77 -4.57
C SER A 148 27.44 3.13 -3.80
N LEU A 149 27.12 1.86 -4.09
CA LEU A 149 26.10 1.10 -3.36
C LEU A 149 26.53 0.83 -1.91
N GLY A 150 27.80 0.49 -1.68
CA GLY A 150 28.37 0.30 -0.35
C GLY A 150 28.30 1.58 0.48
N PHE A 151 28.65 2.72 -0.12
CA PHE A 151 28.51 4.02 0.53
C PHE A 151 27.05 4.35 0.89
N LEU A 152 26.12 4.15 -0.06
CA LEU A 152 24.68 4.35 0.18
C LEU A 152 24.15 3.42 1.27
N LEU A 153 24.59 2.16 1.30
CA LEU A 153 24.17 1.15 2.28
C LEU A 153 24.55 1.57 3.70
N VAL A 154 25.77 2.08 3.91
CA VAL A 154 26.20 2.58 5.23
C VAL A 154 25.33 3.76 5.65
N GLY A 155 25.10 4.72 4.74
CA GLY A 155 24.20 5.85 4.99
C GLY A 155 22.78 5.41 5.35
N ALA A 156 22.20 4.49 4.59
CA ALA A 156 20.87 3.94 4.82
C ALA A 156 20.79 3.16 6.15
N ALA A 157 21.81 2.37 6.48
CA ALA A 157 21.86 1.58 7.71
C ALA A 157 21.87 2.44 8.98
N VAL A 158 22.38 3.67 8.92
CA VAL A 158 22.34 4.62 10.04
C VAL A 158 21.09 5.50 9.99
N LEU A 159 20.80 6.10 8.84
CA LEU A 159 19.72 7.08 8.70
C LEU A 159 18.33 6.46 8.78
N LEU A 160 18.11 5.27 8.21
CA LEU A 160 16.79 4.63 8.25
C LEU A 160 16.35 4.30 9.69
N PRO A 161 17.17 3.67 10.55
CA PRO A 161 16.79 3.48 11.95
C PRO A 161 16.51 4.78 12.70
N VAL A 162 17.27 5.85 12.43
CA VAL A 162 17.03 7.17 13.06
C VAL A 162 15.69 7.75 12.61
N ILE A 163 15.40 7.74 11.31
CA ILE A 163 14.13 8.23 10.76
C ILE A 163 12.95 7.43 11.31
N LEU A 164 13.07 6.09 11.32
CA LEU A 164 12.03 5.21 11.87
C LEU A 164 11.85 5.41 13.37
N GLY A 165 12.94 5.58 14.12
CA GLY A 165 12.91 5.84 15.56
C GLY A 165 12.24 7.16 15.90
N TYR A 166 12.60 8.24 15.21
CA TYR A 166 11.94 9.53 15.35
C TYR A 166 10.46 9.47 14.95
N THR A 167 10.14 8.79 13.85
CA THR A 167 8.75 8.62 13.40
C THR A 167 7.94 7.83 14.44
N ALA A 168 8.47 6.72 14.96
CA ALA A 168 7.82 5.94 16.00
C ALA A 168 7.63 6.76 17.29
N TYR A 169 8.64 7.54 17.68
CA TYR A 169 8.54 8.45 18.82
C TYR A 169 7.45 9.50 18.63
N ALA A 170 7.40 10.16 17.47
CA ALA A 170 6.34 11.13 17.17
C ALA A 170 4.95 10.49 17.23
N TYR A 171 4.77 9.29 16.68
CA TYR A 171 3.51 8.55 16.76
C TYR A 171 3.15 8.13 18.18
N TRP A 172 4.15 7.81 19.01
CA TRP A 172 3.95 7.46 20.41
C TRP A 172 3.55 8.68 21.24
N VAL A 173 4.22 9.82 21.05
CA VAL A 173 3.90 11.10 21.72
C VAL A 173 2.49 11.55 21.33
N PHE A 174 2.15 11.52 20.04
CA PHE A 174 0.84 11.96 19.51
C PHE A 174 -0.17 10.81 19.35
N ARG A 175 -0.11 9.78 20.20
CA ARG A 175 -0.98 8.60 20.05
C ARG A 175 -2.46 8.86 20.34
N GLY A 176 -2.76 9.88 21.15
CA GLY A 176 -4.11 10.26 21.54
C GLY A 176 -5.00 10.69 20.36
N LYS A 177 -6.29 10.78 20.63
CA LYS A 177 -7.26 11.40 19.71
C LYS A 177 -7.25 12.91 19.90
N VAL A 178 -7.67 13.62 18.87
CA VAL A 178 -7.79 15.08 18.90
C VAL A 178 -9.07 15.42 19.66
N ASP A 179 -8.95 16.03 20.83
CA ASP A 179 -10.07 16.57 21.61
C ASP A 179 -10.35 18.02 21.15
N PRO A 180 -11.55 18.33 20.61
CA PRO A 180 -11.92 19.70 20.24
C PRO A 180 -11.99 20.67 21.43
N SER A 181 -12.13 20.16 22.65
CA SER A 181 -12.24 20.96 23.89
C SER A 181 -10.88 21.30 24.52
N GLU A 182 -9.82 20.54 24.21
CA GLU A 182 -8.43 20.90 24.52
C GLU A 182 -7.84 21.82 23.44
N GLY A 183 -8.54 22.91 23.14
CA GLY A 183 -7.97 24.00 22.36
C GLY A 183 -6.78 24.60 23.10
N TYR A 184 -5.66 24.76 22.39
CA TYR A 184 -4.50 25.53 22.84
C TYR A 184 -4.96 26.90 23.36
N HIS A 185 -4.97 27.05 24.68
CA HIS A 185 -4.86 28.34 25.36
C HIS A 185 -3.38 28.67 25.57
#